data_AF-A0A2I0T2Q7-F1
#
_entry.id   AF-A0A2I0T2Q7-F1
#
_cell.length_a   1.000
_cell.length_b   1.000
_cell.length_c   1.000
_cell.angle_alpha   90.00
_cell.angle_beta   90.00
_cell.angle_gamma   90.00
#
_symmetry.space_group_name_H-M   'P 1'
#
loop_
_entity.id
_entity.type
_entity.pdbx_description
1 polymer ?
#
loop_
_entity_poly.entity_id
_entity_poly.type
_entity_poly.pdbx_seq_one_letter_code
_entity_poly.pdbx_strand_id
1 'polypeptide(L)'
;MSKALRRMHDYVDPAVFYTVIRIFLSGWKDNPAMPQGLVYEGVSEEPMAFSGGSAAQSTVLHAFDELLGIRHSEESTAFLHRMRDYMPPPHRAFVEEIGRAPSLKQHLLSSGDARLRAAFNQCVSALAELRSYHITIVTKYITIAAAKAKAGRAEPGDGAGPSAGKPPTALETKGTGGSHIFRFLKSVRDTTREGMISA
;
A
#
# COMPACT_ATOMS: atom_id res chain seq x y z
N MET A 1 -0.38 -15.57 -3.81
CA MET A 1 -0.56 -14.15 -4.20
C MET A 1 0.53 -13.63 -5.14
N SER A 2 1.82 -13.89 -4.89
CA SER A 2 2.93 -13.31 -5.69
C SER A 2 2.85 -13.64 -7.20
N LYS A 3 2.49 -14.87 -7.59
CA LYS A 3 2.28 -15.26 -9.01
C LYS A 3 1.23 -14.36 -9.70
N ALA A 4 0.10 -14.09 -9.03
CA ALA A 4 -0.93 -13.22 -9.57
C ALA A 4 -0.45 -11.76 -9.69
N LEU A 5 0.29 -11.27 -8.69
CA LEU A 5 0.87 -9.92 -8.72
C LEU A 5 1.86 -9.75 -9.89
N ARG A 6 2.57 -10.81 -10.30
CA ARG A 6 3.48 -10.75 -11.47
C ARG A 6 2.77 -10.41 -12.77
N ARG A 7 1.50 -10.79 -12.92
CA ARG A 7 0.70 -10.52 -14.13
C ARG A 7 0.53 -9.03 -14.39
N MET A 8 0.78 -8.14 -13.41
CA MET A 8 0.86 -6.71 -13.68
C MET A 8 1.84 -6.37 -14.80
N HIS A 9 2.93 -7.13 -14.95
CA HIS A 9 3.89 -6.93 -16.03
C HIS A 9 3.32 -7.17 -17.43
N ASP A 10 2.29 -8.01 -17.54
CA ASP A 10 1.71 -8.41 -18.81
C ASP A 10 0.61 -7.42 -19.27
N TYR A 11 -0.05 -6.76 -18.31
CA TYR A 11 -1.28 -5.99 -18.59
C TYR A 11 -1.23 -4.52 -18.16
N VAL A 12 -0.17 -4.09 -17.45
CA VAL A 12 -0.04 -2.71 -17.00
C VAL A 12 1.23 -2.11 -17.59
N ASP A 13 1.05 -1.10 -18.44
CA ASP A 13 2.14 -0.26 -18.92
C ASP A 13 2.60 0.70 -17.80
N PRO A 14 3.90 0.72 -17.44
CA PRO A 14 4.41 1.59 -16.37
C PRO A 14 4.24 3.09 -16.64
N ALA A 15 4.35 3.54 -17.89
CA ALA A 15 4.22 4.95 -18.23
C ALA A 15 2.76 5.38 -18.08
N VAL A 16 1.82 4.64 -18.66
CA VAL A 16 0.37 4.91 -18.55
C VAL A 16 -0.09 4.84 -17.09
N PHE A 17 0.35 3.85 -16.33
CA PHE A 17 0.02 3.77 -14.91
C PHE A 17 0.45 5.03 -14.16
N TYR A 18 1.70 5.47 -14.36
CA TYR A 18 2.27 6.59 -13.63
C TYR A 18 1.69 7.95 -14.06
N THR A 19 1.57 8.22 -15.36
CA THR A 19 1.20 9.54 -15.88
C THR A 19 -0.31 9.72 -16.05
N VAL A 20 -1.09 8.64 -16.10
CA VAL A 20 -2.54 8.70 -16.32
C VAL A 20 -3.28 8.14 -15.11
N ILE A 21 -3.23 6.83 -14.91
CA ILE A 21 -4.10 6.12 -13.95
C ILE A 21 -3.89 6.64 -12.53
N ARG A 22 -2.64 6.77 -12.11
CA ARG A 22 -2.30 7.17 -10.75
C ARG A 22 -2.83 8.55 -10.36
N ILE A 23 -2.99 9.46 -11.33
CA ILE A 23 -3.57 10.79 -11.08
C ILE A 23 -5.01 10.64 -10.58
N PHE A 24 -5.81 9.83 -11.29
CA PHE A 24 -7.22 9.58 -10.93
C PHE A 24 -7.39 8.77 -9.65
N LEU A 25 -6.39 8.01 -9.22
CA LEU A 25 -6.40 7.28 -7.95
C LEU A 25 -5.96 8.13 -6.75
N SER A 26 -5.47 9.35 -6.99
CA SER A 26 -5.00 10.23 -5.93
C SER A 26 -6.16 10.91 -5.23
N GLY A 27 -6.12 10.96 -3.89
CA GLY A 27 -7.11 11.67 -3.10
C GLY A 27 -6.70 13.12 -2.83
N TRP A 28 -7.39 13.76 -1.91
CA TRP A 28 -7.18 15.16 -1.52
C TRP A 28 -6.88 15.33 -0.02
N LYS A 29 -6.62 14.24 0.68
CA LYS A 29 -5.92 14.24 1.97
C LYS A 29 -4.42 14.22 1.75
N ASP A 30 -3.70 15.11 2.44
CA ASP A 30 -2.24 15.25 2.35
C ASP A 30 -1.71 15.54 0.93
N ASN A 31 -2.59 16.07 0.05
CA ASN A 31 -2.32 16.37 -1.36
C ASN A 31 -2.07 17.88 -1.57
N PRO A 32 -0.85 18.31 -1.94
CA PRO A 32 -0.51 19.71 -2.20
C PRO A 32 -1.31 20.37 -3.33
N ALA A 33 -1.89 19.61 -4.25
CA ALA A 33 -2.74 20.16 -5.31
C ALA A 33 -4.13 20.59 -4.77
N MET A 34 -4.59 19.99 -3.68
CA MET A 34 -5.84 20.34 -2.99
C MET A 34 -5.58 20.38 -1.47
N PRO A 35 -4.81 21.38 -0.98
CA PRO A 35 -4.29 21.36 0.39
C PRO A 35 -5.39 21.44 1.46
N GLN A 36 -6.54 22.03 1.13
CA GLN A 36 -7.70 22.10 2.04
C GLN A 36 -8.64 20.89 1.91
N GLY A 37 -8.46 20.03 0.90
CA GLY A 37 -9.42 18.98 0.57
C GLY A 37 -10.39 19.39 -0.54
N LEU A 38 -11.53 18.71 -0.62
CA LEU A 38 -12.55 18.89 -1.65
C LEU A 38 -13.88 19.32 -1.02
N VAL A 39 -14.51 20.35 -1.57
CA VAL A 39 -15.87 20.75 -1.19
C VAL A 39 -16.87 19.79 -1.85
N TYR A 40 -17.78 19.26 -1.05
CA TYR A 40 -18.88 18.42 -1.51
C TYR A 40 -20.15 19.23 -1.50
N GLU A 41 -20.42 19.92 -2.61
CA GLU A 41 -21.58 20.81 -2.76
C GLU A 41 -22.89 20.08 -2.39
N GLY A 42 -23.70 20.72 -1.53
CA GLY A 42 -24.94 20.14 -1.01
C GLY A 42 -24.76 19.13 0.14
N VAL A 43 -23.53 18.80 0.53
CA VAL A 43 -23.22 17.90 1.65
C VAL A 43 -22.43 18.63 2.75
N SER A 44 -21.41 19.40 2.38
CA SER A 44 -20.56 20.16 3.31
C SER A 44 -20.03 21.42 2.64
N GLU A 45 -20.25 22.57 3.29
CA GLU A 45 -19.67 23.85 2.90
C GLU A 45 -18.15 23.89 3.16
N GLU A 46 -17.69 23.16 4.18
CA GLU A 46 -16.27 23.06 4.50
C GLU A 46 -15.60 21.97 3.64
N PRO A 47 -14.38 22.21 3.13
CA PRO A 47 -13.59 21.20 2.42
C PRO A 47 -13.33 19.95 3.27
N MET A 48 -13.54 18.76 2.69
CA MET A 48 -13.31 17.48 3.33
C MET A 48 -12.05 16.81 2.77
N ALA A 49 -11.25 16.17 3.63
CA ALA A 49 -10.00 15.52 3.25
C ALA A 49 -10.10 13.99 3.25
N PHE A 50 -10.06 13.37 2.06
CA PHE A 50 -10.05 11.90 1.91
C PHE A 50 -8.82 11.39 1.17
N SER A 51 -8.27 10.27 1.65
CA SER A 51 -7.13 9.58 1.06
C SER A 51 -7.50 8.96 -0.29
N GLY A 52 -6.53 8.90 -1.20
CA GLY A 52 -6.70 8.19 -2.46
C GLY A 52 -6.68 6.68 -2.31
N GLY A 53 -6.97 6.00 -3.41
CA GLY A 53 -7.00 4.55 -3.47
C GLY A 53 -5.61 3.95 -3.29
N SER A 54 -5.44 2.97 -2.40
CA SER A 54 -4.16 2.29 -2.21
C SER A 54 -4.31 0.83 -1.79
N ALA A 55 -3.27 0.02 -2.03
CA ALA A 55 -3.24 -1.37 -1.59
C ALA A 55 -3.40 -1.55 -0.07
N ALA A 56 -3.13 -0.50 0.72
CA ALA A 56 -3.31 -0.51 2.17
C ALA A 56 -4.79 -0.54 2.60
N GLN A 57 -5.74 -0.33 1.68
CA GLN A 57 -7.18 -0.50 1.93
C GLN A 57 -7.63 -1.96 1.73
N SER A 58 -6.74 -2.87 1.30
CA SER A 58 -7.05 -4.29 1.13
C SER A 58 -7.22 -5.00 2.48
N THR A 59 -8.43 -5.48 2.75
CA THR A 59 -8.76 -6.27 3.94
C THR A 59 -7.87 -7.50 4.10
N VAL A 60 -7.51 -8.15 3.00
CA VAL A 60 -6.73 -9.41 3.00
C VAL A 60 -5.37 -9.22 3.67
N LEU A 61 -4.68 -8.11 3.40
CA LEU A 61 -3.36 -7.86 3.97
C LEU A 61 -3.45 -7.65 5.49
N HIS A 62 -4.45 -6.88 5.94
CA HIS A 62 -4.69 -6.64 7.36
C HIS A 62 -5.09 -7.91 8.11
N ALA A 63 -5.94 -8.74 7.50
CA ALA A 63 -6.37 -10.00 8.10
C ALA A 63 -5.18 -10.94 8.35
N PHE A 64 -4.23 -11.02 7.41
CA PHE A 64 -3.01 -11.81 7.63
C PHE A 64 -2.10 -11.19 8.69
N ASP A 65 -1.97 -9.87 8.75
CA ASP A 65 -1.18 -9.22 9.81
C ASP A 65 -1.74 -9.51 11.20
N GLU A 66 -3.06 -9.36 11.38
CA GLU A 66 -3.71 -9.66 12.66
C GLU A 66 -3.63 -11.15 13.01
N LEU A 67 -3.91 -12.04 12.04
CA LEU A 67 -3.86 -13.50 12.26
C LEU A 67 -2.47 -13.97 12.67
N LEU A 68 -1.42 -13.44 12.02
CA LEU A 68 -0.03 -13.80 12.28
C LEU A 68 0.56 -12.99 13.45
N GLY A 69 -0.22 -12.08 14.06
CA GLY A 69 0.23 -11.25 15.18
C GLY A 69 1.40 -10.33 14.82
N ILE A 70 1.45 -9.83 13.58
CA ILE A 70 2.50 -8.92 13.11
C ILE A 70 2.24 -7.53 13.70
N ARG A 71 3.24 -6.96 14.37
CA ARG A 71 3.17 -5.62 14.96
C ARG A 71 4.02 -4.66 14.14
N HIS A 72 3.39 -3.68 13.50
CA HIS A 72 4.07 -2.67 12.71
C HIS A 72 4.55 -1.51 13.59
N SER A 73 5.43 -0.66 13.05
CA SER A 73 5.80 0.61 13.71
C SER A 73 4.57 1.48 13.95
N GLU A 74 4.66 2.41 14.90
CA GLU A 74 3.56 3.34 15.23
C GLU A 74 3.10 4.13 14.00
N GLU A 75 4.03 4.68 13.21
CA GLU A 75 3.74 5.40 11.96
C GLU A 75 2.96 4.52 10.95
N SER A 76 3.42 3.28 10.74
CA SER A 76 2.78 2.34 9.81
C SER A 76 1.42 1.89 10.31
N THR A 77 1.29 1.65 11.63
CA THR A 77 0.03 1.25 12.28
C THR A 77 -1.00 2.37 12.17
N ALA A 78 -0.63 3.62 12.46
CA ALA A 78 -1.51 4.76 12.32
C ALA A 78 -2.01 4.92 10.87
N PHE A 79 -1.14 4.73 9.88
CA PHE A 79 -1.55 4.75 8.47
C PHE A 79 -2.49 3.60 8.12
N LEU A 80 -2.16 2.36 8.50
CA LEU A 80 -2.97 1.18 8.22
C LEU A 80 -4.35 1.29 8.90
N HIS A 81 -4.43 1.68 10.16
CA HIS A 81 -5.71 1.85 10.86
C HIS A 81 -6.60 2.88 10.17
N ARG A 82 -6.05 4.02 9.72
CA ARG A 82 -6.81 4.97 8.89
C ARG A 82 -7.31 4.35 7.60
N MET A 83 -6.58 3.42 6.99
CA MET A 83 -7.04 2.73 5.77
C MET A 83 -8.19 1.75 6.01
N ARG A 84 -8.41 1.32 7.25
CA ARG A 84 -9.61 0.54 7.61
C ARG A 84 -10.88 1.37 7.47
N ASP A 85 -10.79 2.70 7.60
CA ASP A 85 -11.92 3.61 7.37
C ASP A 85 -12.48 3.56 5.95
N TYR A 86 -11.68 3.07 5.01
CA TYR A 86 -12.01 2.93 3.59
C TYR A 86 -12.40 1.50 3.21
N MET A 87 -12.47 0.58 4.18
CA MET A 87 -12.99 -0.77 3.96
C MET A 87 -14.51 -0.81 4.14
N PRO A 88 -15.23 -1.69 3.42
CA PRO A 88 -16.63 -2.00 3.73
C PRO A 88 -16.80 -2.38 5.21
N PRO A 89 -17.87 -1.93 5.90
CA PRO A 89 -18.02 -2.15 7.33
C PRO A 89 -17.89 -3.63 7.78
N PRO A 90 -18.47 -4.62 7.08
CA PRO A 90 -18.30 -6.03 7.45
C PRO A 90 -16.85 -6.51 7.34
N HIS A 91 -16.08 -5.98 6.39
CA HIS A 91 -14.68 -6.35 6.20
C HIS A 91 -13.79 -5.76 7.30
N ARG A 92 -14.09 -4.54 7.75
CA ARG A 92 -13.42 -3.94 8.91
C ARG A 92 -13.69 -4.75 10.18
N ALA A 93 -14.96 -5.08 10.42
CA ALA A 93 -15.36 -5.89 11.57
C ALA A 93 -14.65 -7.25 11.59
N PHE A 94 -14.52 -7.90 10.44
CA PHE A 94 -13.76 -9.15 10.30
C PHE A 94 -12.29 -9.01 10.73
N VAL A 95 -11.59 -7.95 10.30
CA VAL A 95 -10.19 -7.71 10.70
C VAL A 95 -10.08 -7.46 12.20
N GLU A 96 -11.01 -6.68 12.77
CA GLU A 96 -11.04 -6.41 14.21
C GLU A 96 -11.33 -7.66 15.04
N GLU A 97 -12.18 -8.56 14.54
CA GLU A 97 -12.47 -9.84 15.19
C GLU A 97 -11.24 -10.74 15.27
N ILE A 98 -10.48 -10.85 14.17
CA ILE A 98 -9.19 -11.57 14.18
C ILE A 98 -8.23 -10.97 15.22
N GLY A 99 -8.14 -9.64 15.28
CA GLY A 99 -7.26 -8.95 16.23
C GLY A 99 -7.66 -9.13 17.71
N ARG A 100 -8.94 -9.42 18.00
CA ARG A 100 -9.45 -9.72 19.36
C ARG A 100 -9.36 -11.19 19.73
N ALA A 101 -9.19 -12.08 18.76
CA ALA A 101 -9.09 -13.51 19.00
C ALA A 101 -7.81 -13.87 19.80
N PRO A 102 -7.78 -15.04 20.48
CA PRO A 102 -6.57 -15.53 21.12
C PRO A 102 -5.39 -15.59 20.15
N SER A 103 -4.21 -15.16 20.62
CA SER A 103 -3.02 -15.08 19.77
C SER A 103 -2.58 -16.45 19.27
N LEU A 104 -2.67 -16.65 17.94
CA LEU A 104 -2.14 -17.83 17.28
C LEU A 104 -0.64 -17.99 17.53
N LYS A 105 0.12 -16.88 17.44
CA LYS A 105 1.57 -16.88 17.69
C LYS A 105 1.89 -17.37 19.12
N GLN A 106 1.14 -16.90 20.12
CA GLN A 106 1.34 -17.34 21.50
C GLN A 106 0.96 -18.79 21.73
N HIS A 107 -0.14 -19.25 21.12
CA HIS A 107 -0.54 -20.65 21.17
C HIS A 107 0.56 -21.57 20.61
N LEU A 108 1.15 -21.21 19.46
CA LEU A 108 2.26 -21.96 18.85
C LEU A 108 3.50 -22.02 19.74
N LEU A 109 3.87 -20.89 20.35
CA LEU A 109 5.00 -20.82 21.30
C LEU A 109 4.77 -21.74 22.51
N SER A 110 3.54 -21.80 23.04
CA SER A 110 3.20 -22.69 24.17
C SER A 110 3.14 -24.17 23.79
N SER A 111 2.83 -24.50 22.53
CA SER A 111 2.67 -25.90 22.08
C SER A 111 3.98 -26.67 21.99
N GLY A 112 5.11 -25.99 21.74
CA GLY A 112 6.40 -26.62 21.44
C GLY A 112 6.48 -27.38 20.11
N ASP A 113 5.38 -27.55 19.36
CA ASP A 113 5.36 -28.36 18.12
C ASP A 113 6.16 -27.66 17.00
N ALA A 114 7.29 -28.28 16.63
CA ALA A 114 8.18 -27.77 15.61
C ALA A 114 7.53 -27.71 14.21
N ARG A 115 6.59 -28.61 13.90
CA ARG A 115 5.88 -28.61 12.60
C ARG A 115 4.92 -27.43 12.50
N LEU A 116 4.21 -27.13 13.59
CA LEU A 116 3.31 -25.97 13.63
C LEU A 116 4.09 -24.65 13.56
N ARG A 117 5.23 -24.56 14.25
CA ARG A 117 6.16 -23.42 14.11
C ARG A 117 6.68 -23.26 12.68
N ALA A 118 7.08 -24.36 12.04
CA ALA A 118 7.54 -24.34 10.66
C ALA A 118 6.43 -23.88 9.69
N ALA A 119 5.21 -24.38 9.84
CA ALA A 119 4.06 -23.97 9.03
C ALA A 119 3.72 -22.48 9.22
N PHE A 120 3.74 -21.98 10.46
CA PHE A 120 3.56 -20.56 10.75
C PHE A 120 4.63 -19.69 10.08
N ASN A 121 5.91 -20.08 10.22
CA ASN A 121 7.01 -19.34 9.60
C ASN A 121 6.94 -19.36 8.06
N GLN A 122 6.38 -20.41 7.44
CA GLN A 122 6.09 -20.42 6.00
C GLN A 122 5.05 -19.35 5.62
N CYS A 123 4.00 -19.17 6.42
CA CYS A 123 3.01 -18.10 6.19
C CYS A 123 3.65 -16.71 6.30
N VAL A 124 4.45 -16.48 7.34
CA VAL A 124 5.18 -15.21 7.54
C VAL A 124 6.13 -14.95 6.37
N SER A 125 6.88 -15.97 5.93
CA SER A 125 7.79 -15.89 4.79
C SER A 125 7.04 -15.53 3.50
N ALA A 126 5.93 -16.22 3.20
CA ALA A 126 5.13 -15.95 2.01
C ALA A 126 4.57 -14.52 1.99
N LEU A 127 4.18 -13.97 3.14
CA LEU A 127 3.76 -12.56 3.25
C LEU A 127 4.92 -11.59 3.06
N ALA A 128 6.10 -11.90 3.62
CA ALA A 128 7.31 -11.09 3.42
C ALA A 128 7.80 -11.10 1.97
N GLU A 129 7.67 -12.23 1.26
CA GLU A 129 7.95 -12.36 -0.17
C GLU A 129 6.98 -11.52 -1.01
N LEU A 130 5.69 -11.56 -0.70
CA LEU A 130 4.69 -10.71 -1.35
C LEU A 130 5.04 -9.23 -1.19
N ARG A 131 5.40 -8.80 0.03
CA ARG A 131 5.78 -7.41 0.34
C ARG A 131 7.07 -7.01 -0.37
N SER A 132 8.05 -7.90 -0.41
CA SER A 132 9.30 -7.69 -1.16
C SER A 132 9.02 -7.49 -2.65
N TYR A 133 8.17 -8.33 -3.23
CA TYR A 133 7.81 -8.21 -4.64
C TYR A 133 6.97 -6.96 -4.93
N HIS A 134 6.08 -6.56 -4.01
CA HIS A 134 5.34 -5.30 -4.12
C HIS A 134 6.28 -4.08 -4.14
N ILE A 135 7.37 -4.09 -3.37
CA ILE A 135 8.41 -3.05 -3.47
C ILE A 135 9.04 -3.04 -4.88
N THR A 136 9.31 -4.19 -5.48
CA THR A 136 9.80 -4.28 -6.87
C THR A 136 8.80 -3.69 -7.87
N ILE A 137 7.51 -4.00 -7.72
CA ILE A 137 6.43 -3.40 -8.53
C ILE A 137 6.45 -1.87 -8.38
N VAL A 138 6.42 -1.36 -7.14
CA VAL A 138 6.45 0.09 -6.88
C VAL A 138 7.68 0.75 -7.50
N THR A 139 8.86 0.14 -7.39
CA THR A 139 10.07 0.66 -8.04
C THR A 139 9.92 0.79 -9.55
N LYS A 140 9.38 -0.24 -10.23
CA LYS A 140 9.17 -0.22 -11.70
C LYS A 140 8.11 0.79 -12.12
N TYR A 141 6.96 0.76 -11.46
CA TYR A 141 5.75 1.49 -11.86
C TYR A 141 5.67 2.92 -11.32
N ILE A 142 6.49 3.26 -10.32
CA ILE A 142 6.51 4.61 -9.73
C ILE A 142 7.88 5.25 -9.93
N THR A 143 8.94 4.68 -9.35
CA THR A 143 10.27 5.34 -9.35
C THR A 143 10.88 5.43 -10.75
N ILE A 144 10.98 4.29 -11.45
CA ILE A 144 11.58 4.24 -12.79
C ILE A 144 10.70 4.97 -13.79
N ALA A 145 9.37 4.80 -13.70
CA ALA A 145 8.42 5.52 -14.55
C ALA A 145 8.51 7.05 -14.36
N ALA A 146 8.63 7.53 -13.12
CA ALA A 146 8.84 8.95 -12.82
C ALA A 146 10.13 9.49 -13.46
N ALA A 147 11.24 8.77 -13.29
CA ALA A 147 12.53 9.17 -13.86
C ALA A 147 12.47 9.24 -15.39
N LYS A 148 11.86 8.24 -16.04
CA LYS A 148 11.65 8.25 -17.50
C LYS A 148 10.76 9.40 -17.97
N ALA A 149 9.67 9.66 -17.26
CA ALA A 149 8.77 10.77 -17.57
C ALA A 149 9.45 12.14 -17.43
N LYS A 150 10.44 12.28 -16.53
CA LYS A 150 11.28 13.49 -16.43
C LYS A 150 12.27 13.60 -17.58
N ALA A 151 12.98 12.51 -17.91
CA ALA A 151 13.99 12.51 -18.97
C ALA A 151 13.37 12.80 -20.35
N GLY A 152 12.23 12.19 -20.69
CA GLY A 152 11.53 12.43 -21.95
C GLY A 152 10.95 13.84 -22.12
N ARG A 153 10.95 14.67 -21.07
CA ARG A 153 10.55 16.09 -21.11
C ARG A 153 11.73 17.04 -21.33
N ALA A 154 12.97 16.55 -21.20
CA ALA A 154 14.17 17.36 -21.41
C ALA A 154 14.63 17.38 -22.88
N GLU A 155 14.05 16.53 -23.73
CA GLU A 155 14.27 16.51 -25.18
C GLU A 155 13.30 17.50 -25.87
N PRO A 156 13.78 18.44 -26.70
CA PRO A 156 12.91 19.32 -27.47
C PRO A 156 12.35 18.56 -28.67
N GLY A 157 11.07 18.24 -28.67
CA GLY A 157 10.40 17.51 -29.75
C GLY A 157 9.10 18.19 -30.20
N ASP A 158 9.01 18.49 -31.49
CA ASP A 158 7.92 19.18 -32.22
C ASP A 158 6.61 18.35 -32.37
N GLY A 159 6.11 17.75 -31.29
CA GLY A 159 4.94 16.86 -31.33
C GLY A 159 3.79 17.31 -30.44
N ALA A 160 2.85 18.07 -30.99
CA ALA A 160 1.58 18.41 -30.36
C ALA A 160 0.65 17.18 -30.25
N GLY A 161 0.85 16.37 -29.21
CA GLY A 161 -0.16 15.42 -28.71
C GLY A 161 -0.83 15.97 -27.44
N PRO A 162 -2.01 15.47 -27.03
CA PRO A 162 -2.71 16.01 -25.86
C PRO A 162 -1.81 15.87 -24.64
N SER A 163 -1.50 17.00 -24.02
CA SER A 163 -0.75 17.10 -22.77
C SER A 163 -1.46 16.28 -21.70
N ALA A 164 -1.06 15.02 -21.50
CA ALA A 164 -1.39 14.28 -20.30
C ALA A 164 -0.87 15.11 -19.13
N GLY A 165 -1.79 15.66 -18.33
CA GLY A 165 -1.51 16.68 -17.33
C GLY A 165 -0.30 16.34 -16.47
N LYS A 166 0.49 17.37 -16.14
CA LYS A 166 1.67 17.24 -15.28
C LYS A 166 1.28 16.50 -13.99
N PRO A 167 1.81 15.29 -13.71
CA PRO A 167 1.58 14.67 -12.42
C PRO A 167 2.19 15.61 -11.37
N PRO A 168 1.43 16.02 -10.33
CA PRO A 168 1.94 16.87 -9.27
C PRO A 168 3.24 16.32 -8.70
N THR A 169 4.23 17.18 -8.43
CA THR A 169 5.52 16.81 -7.80
C THR A 169 5.31 16.07 -6.47
N ALA A 170 4.19 16.31 -5.79
CA ALA A 170 3.78 15.59 -4.60
C ALA A 170 3.60 14.07 -4.81
N LEU A 171 3.20 13.65 -6.01
CA LEU A 171 3.09 12.25 -6.38
C LEU A 171 4.47 11.60 -6.56
N GLU A 172 5.59 12.31 -6.56
CA GLU A 172 6.89 11.66 -6.73
C GLU A 172 7.32 10.87 -5.49
N THR A 173 7.00 11.38 -4.29
CA THR A 173 7.47 10.82 -3.02
C THR A 173 6.35 10.25 -2.14
N LYS A 174 5.10 10.67 -2.37
CA LYS A 174 3.92 10.17 -1.64
C LYS A 174 3.11 9.18 -2.48
N GLY A 175 2.60 8.14 -1.83
CA GLY A 175 1.61 7.24 -2.41
C GLY A 175 0.27 7.95 -2.59
N THR A 176 -0.61 7.37 -3.41
CA THR A 176 -1.99 7.86 -3.58
C THR A 176 -2.77 7.89 -2.27
N GLY A 177 -2.46 7.01 -1.32
CA GLY A 177 -3.01 7.03 0.04
C GLY A 177 -2.38 8.07 0.98
N GLY A 178 -1.29 8.74 0.58
CA GLY A 178 -0.65 9.84 1.34
C GLY A 178 0.64 9.50 2.10
N SER A 179 1.07 8.22 2.14
CA SER A 179 2.28 7.81 2.87
C SER A 179 3.57 7.99 2.05
N HIS A 180 4.71 8.13 2.73
CA HIS A 180 6.04 8.03 2.09
C HIS A 180 6.30 6.60 1.64
N ILE A 181 6.16 6.35 0.32
CA ILE A 181 5.94 5.01 -0.24
C ILE A 181 6.99 4.00 0.23
N PHE A 182 8.28 4.29 0.01
CA PHE A 182 9.34 3.31 0.32
C PHE A 182 9.59 3.16 1.82
N ARG A 183 9.44 4.23 2.61
CA ARG A 183 9.58 4.13 4.08
C ARG A 183 8.51 3.19 4.62
N PHE A 184 7.27 3.43 4.24
CA PHE A 184 6.12 2.61 4.66
C PHE A 184 6.26 1.16 4.20
N LEU A 185 6.49 0.91 2.90
CA LEU A 185 6.57 -0.45 2.37
C LEU A 185 7.72 -1.27 2.96
N LYS A 186 8.89 -0.65 3.16
CA LYS A 186 10.04 -1.31 3.80
C LYS A 186 9.73 -1.60 5.27
N SER A 187 9.20 -0.64 6.02
CA SER A 187 8.82 -0.82 7.43
C SER A 187 7.83 -1.97 7.62
N VAL A 188 6.77 -2.04 6.79
CA VAL A 188 5.78 -3.13 6.84
C VAL A 188 6.42 -4.47 6.47
N ARG A 189 7.28 -4.54 5.46
CA ARG A 189 8.03 -5.78 5.11
C ARG A 189 8.94 -6.23 6.25
N ASP A 190 9.70 -5.32 6.85
CA ASP A 190 10.72 -5.66 7.83
C ASP A 190 10.07 -6.16 9.13
N THR A 191 9.02 -5.48 9.60
CA THR A 191 8.19 -5.95 10.73
C THR A 191 7.47 -7.28 10.46
N THR A 192 7.19 -7.62 9.19
CA THR A 192 6.73 -8.98 8.81
C THR A 192 7.78 -10.02 9.12
N ARG A 193 9.04 -9.76 8.75
CA ARG A 193 10.14 -10.71 8.91
C ARG A 193 10.45 -10.94 10.39
N GLU A 194 10.38 -9.87 11.18
CA GLU A 194 10.48 -9.92 12.65
C GLU A 194 9.32 -10.73 13.28
N GLY A 195 8.24 -10.95 12.54
CA GLY A 195 7.11 -11.79 12.93
C GLY A 195 7.44 -13.28 13.04
N MET A 196 8.56 -13.76 12.49
CA MET A 196 8.97 -15.16 12.60
C MET A 196 9.19 -15.61 14.05
N ILE A 197 8.99 -16.89 14.31
CA ILE A 197 9.32 -17.55 15.57
C ILE A 197 10.69 -18.19 15.43
N SER A 198 11.65 -17.82 16.28
CA SER A 198 12.98 -18.45 16.33
C SER A 198 12.88 -19.93 16.70
N ALA A 199 13.83 -20.72 16.18
CA ALA A 199 13.93 -22.16 16.46
C ALA A 199 14.18 -22.46 17.94
#